data_AF-A0A108U5X1-F1
#
_entry.id   AF-A0A108U5X1-F1
#
_cell.length_a   1.000
_cell.length_b   1.000
_cell.length_c   1.000
_cell.angle_alpha   90.00
_cell.angle_beta   90.00
_cell.angle_gamma   90.00
#
_symmetry.space_group_name_H-M   'P 1'
#
loop_
_entity.id
_entity.type
_entity.pdbx_description
1 polymer ?
#
loop_
_entity_poly.entity_id
_entity_poly.type
_entity_poly.pdbx_seq_one_letter_code
_entity_poly.pdbx_strand_id
1 'polypeptide(L)'
;MERLFIALLLLQIVLGAIDTIAHHELMEKLANRRSAALELKLHSARGFVYGFLFLVFAWVQPQGLWLAAVWALVLVEVGITLWDFVVEDATRLLPSTERVLHTILAVNGGAMFAVYALATMDDWSAPSALLAHSYGWQSWALTAAALGIGLSALRDGLAARANAAEPAPRALLAEHPQTGFLISGGTGFIGSALVEGLLAGGHRVTILSRDPRRAALQFGGRARCIADTAQLRDDEAIDVVVNLAGAPVVGPRWSPARKRALYSSRIDTTHALRAWCERSRNKPTLWLQASAIGLYGAHARSGPELRDPAPIRGDFPSELCSAWERAAAPVSEQGVRLVTMRLGLVLHRSGGVLPMLSLAASLGAGATLGTGKQWFAWVHLDDVLGFVEQAVEHVGLRGPYNLVAPTGCSQGEFTRELAHSQHRRAWLRMPAWPMRLALGEMATMLLDGPVVEPRRLLDQRYRFVHADLASALRAGRTPTLRSSYSGDGHPRDQHGTVASN
;
A
#
# COMPACT_ATOMS: atom_id res chain seq x y z
N MET A 1 13.67 -44.43 5.93
CA MET A 1 13.90 -43.24 5.09
C MET A 1 12.58 -42.50 4.82
N GLU A 2 11.53 -43.17 4.36
CA GLU A 2 10.22 -42.55 4.07
C GLU A 2 9.61 -41.71 5.22
N ARG A 3 9.59 -42.24 6.46
CA ARG A 3 9.08 -41.48 7.62
C ARG A 3 9.86 -40.18 7.87
N LEU A 4 11.17 -40.20 7.63
CA LEU A 4 12.03 -39.03 7.77
C LEU A 4 11.77 -38.03 6.64
N PHE A 5 11.61 -38.50 5.40
CA PHE A 5 11.24 -37.65 4.26
C PHE A 5 9.93 -36.89 4.54
N ILE A 6 8.88 -37.58 4.96
CA ILE A 6 7.59 -36.95 5.27
C ILE A 6 7.69 -35.97 6.44
N ALA A 7 8.48 -36.27 7.47
CA ALA A 7 8.71 -35.33 8.56
C ALA A 7 9.40 -34.03 8.08
N LEU A 8 10.43 -34.15 7.25
CA LEU A 8 11.14 -33.00 6.67
C LEU A 8 10.24 -32.20 5.71
N LEU A 9 9.39 -32.88 4.94
CA LEU A 9 8.41 -32.25 4.04
C LEU A 9 7.35 -31.47 4.81
N LEU A 10 6.79 -32.03 5.89
CA LEU A 10 5.85 -31.32 6.75
C LEU A 10 6.51 -30.12 7.45
N LEU A 11 7.76 -30.25 7.88
CA LEU A 11 8.52 -29.12 8.42
C LEU A 11 8.74 -28.03 7.36
N GLN A 12 9.08 -28.40 6.12
CA GLN A 12 9.25 -27.47 5.01
C GLN A 12 7.96 -26.67 4.76
N ILE A 13 6.80 -27.33 4.82
CA ILE A 13 5.48 -26.70 4.65
C ILE A 13 5.24 -25.65 5.73
N VAL A 14 5.49 -26.00 6.99
CA VAL A 14 5.29 -25.07 8.12
C VAL A 14 6.21 -23.85 7.98
N LEU A 15 7.49 -24.07 7.67
CA LEU A 15 8.45 -22.98 7.48
C LEU A 15 8.07 -22.08 6.29
N GLY A 16 7.66 -22.67 5.15
CA GLY A 16 7.24 -21.91 3.97
C GLY A 16 5.94 -21.13 4.20
N ALA A 17 5.02 -21.68 4.99
CA ALA A 17 3.80 -20.97 5.40
C ALA A 17 4.12 -19.77 6.31
N ILE A 18 5.05 -19.94 7.26
CA ILE A 18 5.53 -18.84 8.10
C ILE A 18 6.13 -17.73 7.24
N ASP A 19 6.96 -18.08 6.28
CA ASP A 19 7.60 -17.12 5.38
C ASP A 19 6.59 -16.32 4.56
N THR A 20 5.67 -17.03 3.91
CA THR A 20 4.60 -16.43 3.10
C THR A 20 3.72 -15.48 3.92
N ILE A 21 3.38 -15.85 5.16
CA ILE A 21 2.50 -15.04 6.02
C ILE A 21 3.28 -13.87 6.64
N ALA A 22 4.45 -14.12 7.21
CA ALA A 22 5.20 -13.12 7.96
C ALA A 22 5.87 -12.10 7.04
N HIS A 23 6.66 -12.55 6.07
CA HIS A 23 7.50 -11.66 5.27
C HIS A 23 6.74 -11.11 4.06
N HIS A 24 6.13 -11.96 3.25
CA HIS A 24 5.48 -11.52 2.01
C HIS A 24 4.19 -10.73 2.25
N GLU A 25 3.38 -11.16 3.21
CA GLU A 25 2.05 -10.60 3.44
C GLU A 25 2.00 -9.52 4.52
N LEU A 26 2.59 -9.77 5.68
CA LEU A 26 2.50 -8.83 6.79
C LEU A 26 3.55 -7.72 6.70
N MET A 27 4.80 -8.07 6.42
CA MET A 27 5.92 -7.11 6.41
C MET A 27 6.02 -6.37 5.08
N GLU A 28 6.15 -7.08 3.97
CA GLU A 28 6.44 -6.46 2.68
C GLU A 28 5.19 -6.09 1.88
N LYS A 29 4.05 -6.78 2.10
CA LYS A 29 2.76 -6.53 1.44
C LYS A 29 2.89 -6.52 -0.08
N LEU A 30 3.53 -7.55 -0.62
CA LEU A 30 3.96 -7.59 -2.02
C LEU A 30 2.83 -7.41 -3.01
N ALA A 31 1.66 -7.96 -2.71
CA ALA A 31 0.46 -7.82 -3.52
C ALA A 31 0.10 -6.36 -3.83
N ASN A 32 0.51 -5.40 -3.00
CA ASN A 32 0.22 -3.98 -3.16
C ASN A 32 1.38 -3.19 -3.81
N ARG A 33 2.48 -3.84 -4.18
CA ARG A 33 3.63 -3.16 -4.79
C ARG A 33 3.68 -3.43 -6.28
N ARG A 34 3.56 -2.37 -7.06
CA ARG A 34 3.71 -2.43 -8.51
C ARG A 34 5.02 -3.08 -8.95
N SER A 35 6.13 -2.73 -8.29
CA SER A 35 7.47 -3.28 -8.58
C SER A 35 7.59 -4.78 -8.27
N ALA A 36 6.70 -5.35 -7.45
CA ALA A 36 6.74 -6.76 -7.05
C ALA A 36 6.01 -7.69 -8.04
N ALA A 37 5.55 -7.19 -9.20
CA ALA A 37 4.81 -8.00 -10.17
C ALA A 37 5.61 -9.23 -10.65
N LEU A 38 6.92 -9.09 -10.86
CA LEU A 38 7.79 -10.20 -11.25
C LEU A 38 7.95 -11.22 -10.12
N GLU A 39 8.20 -10.73 -8.90
CA GLU A 39 8.34 -11.56 -7.70
C GLU A 39 7.06 -12.36 -7.42
N LEU A 40 5.89 -11.72 -7.44
CA LEU A 40 4.60 -12.40 -7.29
C LEU A 40 4.34 -13.45 -8.38
N LYS A 41 4.82 -13.21 -9.61
CA LYS A 41 4.70 -14.19 -10.70
C LYS A 41 5.57 -15.43 -10.42
N LEU A 42 6.76 -15.25 -9.86
CA LEU A 42 7.65 -16.34 -9.46
C LEU A 42 7.07 -17.10 -8.28
N HIS A 43 6.53 -16.41 -7.27
CA HIS A 43 5.82 -17.02 -6.15
C HIS A 43 4.62 -17.85 -6.60
N SER A 44 3.82 -17.32 -7.54
CA SER A 44 2.71 -18.03 -8.15
C SER A 44 3.17 -19.30 -8.87
N ALA A 45 4.19 -19.21 -9.71
CA ALA A 45 4.73 -20.36 -10.43
C ALA A 45 5.27 -21.43 -9.47
N ARG A 46 6.10 -21.02 -8.49
CA ARG A 46 6.64 -21.91 -7.45
C ARG A 46 5.54 -22.58 -6.64
N GLY A 47 4.52 -21.82 -6.23
CA GLY A 47 3.40 -22.34 -5.45
C GLY A 47 2.60 -23.42 -6.19
N PHE A 48 2.33 -23.26 -7.49
CA PHE A 48 1.67 -24.31 -8.28
C PHE A 48 2.52 -25.57 -8.40
N VAL A 49 3.84 -25.43 -8.55
CA VAL A 49 4.77 -26.57 -8.58
C VAL A 49 4.76 -27.31 -7.24
N TYR A 50 4.87 -26.60 -6.11
CA TYR A 50 4.77 -27.22 -4.78
C TYR A 50 3.42 -27.90 -4.54
N GLY A 51 2.32 -27.24 -4.88
CA GLY A 51 0.99 -27.81 -4.72
C GLY A 51 0.83 -29.14 -5.46
N PHE A 52 1.35 -29.22 -6.69
CA PHE A 52 1.37 -30.47 -7.45
C PHE A 52 2.28 -31.53 -6.81
N LEU A 53 3.52 -31.18 -6.45
CA LEU A 53 4.46 -32.09 -5.81
C LEU A 53 3.92 -32.67 -4.50
N PHE A 54 3.21 -31.86 -3.70
CA PHE A 54 2.62 -32.32 -2.44
C PHE A 54 1.47 -33.30 -2.66
N LEU A 55 0.66 -33.14 -3.71
CA LEU A 55 -0.37 -34.12 -4.07
C LEU A 55 0.25 -35.44 -4.54
N VAL A 56 1.34 -35.37 -5.32
CA VAL A 56 2.10 -36.55 -5.72
C VAL A 56 2.65 -37.26 -4.49
N PHE A 57 3.41 -36.56 -3.63
CA PHE A 57 3.99 -37.15 -2.42
C PHE A 57 2.94 -37.63 -1.41
N ALA A 58 1.72 -37.07 -1.43
CA ALA A 58 0.65 -37.51 -0.54
C ALA A 58 0.08 -38.88 -0.92
N TRP A 59 -0.09 -39.14 -2.22
CA TRP A 59 -0.95 -40.23 -2.68
C TRP A 59 -0.31 -41.20 -3.67
N VAL A 60 0.89 -40.89 -4.16
CA VAL A 60 1.51 -41.62 -5.26
C VAL A 60 2.97 -41.91 -4.96
N GLN A 61 3.36 -43.16 -5.21
CA GLN A 61 4.75 -43.58 -5.30
C GLN A 61 5.11 -43.76 -6.78
N PRO A 62 5.80 -42.78 -7.38
CA PRO A 62 6.20 -42.84 -8.79
C PRO A 62 7.41 -43.76 -8.97
N GLN A 63 7.42 -44.53 -10.05
CA GLN A 63 8.50 -45.47 -10.40
C GLN A 63 8.96 -45.24 -11.84
N GLY A 64 10.22 -45.59 -12.14
CA GLY A 64 10.81 -45.48 -13.47
C GLY A 64 10.73 -44.06 -14.06
N LEU A 65 10.16 -43.91 -15.25
CA LEU A 65 10.04 -42.61 -15.94
C LEU A 65 9.19 -41.60 -15.18
N TRP A 66 8.23 -42.03 -14.37
CA TRP A 66 7.42 -41.13 -13.56
C TRP A 66 8.23 -40.54 -12.40
N LEU A 67 9.13 -41.32 -11.82
CA LEU A 67 10.07 -40.83 -10.80
C LEU A 67 11.03 -39.79 -11.42
N ALA A 68 11.53 -40.05 -12.63
CA ALA A 68 12.34 -39.10 -13.38
C ALA A 68 11.58 -37.78 -13.65
N ALA A 69 10.28 -37.86 -14.00
CA ALA A 69 9.45 -36.68 -14.22
C ALA A 69 9.26 -35.84 -12.93
N VAL A 70 9.09 -36.49 -11.78
CA VAL A 70 9.03 -35.81 -10.47
C VAL A 70 10.35 -35.11 -10.17
N TRP A 71 11.49 -35.76 -10.40
CA TRP A 71 12.80 -35.13 -10.21
C TRP A 71 13.06 -33.97 -11.18
N ALA A 72 12.60 -34.07 -12.43
CA ALA A 72 12.66 -32.95 -13.37
C ALA A 72 11.85 -31.75 -12.86
N LEU A 73 10.66 -32.00 -12.29
CA LEU A 73 9.84 -30.95 -11.70
C LEU A 73 10.48 -30.34 -10.44
N VAL A 74 11.15 -31.16 -9.61
CA VAL A 74 11.97 -30.68 -8.47
C VAL A 74 13.10 -29.77 -8.96
N LEU A 75 13.79 -30.12 -10.05
CA LEU A 75 14.84 -29.26 -10.61
C LEU A 75 14.30 -27.92 -11.12
N VAL A 76 13.12 -27.93 -11.75
CA VAL A 76 12.41 -26.70 -12.15
C VAL A 76 12.09 -25.84 -10.92
N GLU A 77 11.59 -26.46 -9.85
CA GLU A 77 11.30 -25.77 -8.60
C GLU A 77 12.56 -25.12 -8.02
N VAL A 78 13.67 -25.86 -7.90
CA VAL A 78 14.96 -25.33 -7.44
C VAL A 78 15.41 -24.15 -8.31
N GLY A 79 15.27 -24.26 -9.64
CA GLY A 79 15.59 -23.18 -10.57
C GLY A 79 14.75 -21.92 -10.34
N ILE A 80 13.43 -22.08 -10.14
CA ILE A 80 12.54 -20.95 -9.80
C ILE A 80 12.93 -20.34 -8.46
N THR A 81 13.23 -21.15 -7.44
CA THR A 81 13.61 -20.70 -6.11
C THR A 81 14.94 -19.92 -6.12
N LEU A 82 15.92 -20.37 -6.90
CA LEU A 82 17.17 -19.62 -7.10
C LEU A 82 16.93 -18.30 -7.84
N TRP A 83 16.07 -18.31 -8.86
CA TRP A 83 15.72 -17.09 -9.60
C TRP A 83 14.98 -16.09 -8.70
N ASP A 84 14.05 -16.56 -7.88
CA ASP A 84 13.32 -15.77 -6.90
C ASP A 84 14.26 -15.05 -5.94
N PHE A 85 15.26 -15.77 -5.40
CA PHE A 85 16.29 -15.19 -4.54
C PHE A 85 17.07 -14.06 -5.22
N VAL A 86 17.42 -14.23 -6.50
CA VAL A 86 18.12 -13.18 -7.27
C VAL A 86 17.24 -11.96 -7.47
N VAL A 87 15.97 -12.16 -7.84
CA VAL A 87 15.02 -11.06 -8.04
C VAL A 87 14.76 -10.33 -6.73
N GLU A 88 14.63 -11.05 -5.63
CA GLU A 88 14.38 -10.48 -4.33
C GLU A 88 15.54 -9.59 -3.84
N ASP A 89 16.78 -10.08 -3.90
CA ASP A 89 17.96 -9.31 -3.47
C ASP A 89 18.21 -8.09 -4.37
N ALA A 90 17.82 -8.17 -5.65
CA ALA A 90 17.87 -7.05 -6.58
C ALA A 90 16.79 -5.98 -6.35
N THR A 91 15.63 -6.36 -5.78
CA THR A 91 14.46 -5.47 -5.70
C THR A 91 14.20 -4.91 -4.31
N ARG A 92 14.65 -5.57 -3.24
CA ARG A 92 14.49 -5.08 -1.86
C ARG A 92 15.64 -5.49 -0.93
N LEU A 93 15.74 -4.77 0.18
CA LEU A 93 16.63 -5.16 1.28
C LEU A 93 15.95 -6.24 2.13
N LEU A 94 16.46 -7.45 2.01
CA LEU A 94 16.12 -8.59 2.85
C LEU A 94 16.51 -8.37 4.32
N PRO A 95 15.55 -8.33 5.26
CA PRO A 95 15.79 -8.38 6.71
C PRO A 95 16.67 -9.58 7.09
N SER A 96 17.44 -9.45 8.17
CA SER A 96 18.27 -10.55 8.67
C SER A 96 17.46 -11.80 9.04
N THR A 97 16.25 -11.62 9.57
CA THR A 97 15.35 -12.72 9.93
C THR A 97 14.89 -13.52 8.71
N GLU A 98 14.59 -12.84 7.61
CA GLU A 98 14.19 -13.47 6.34
C GLU A 98 15.35 -14.27 5.74
N ARG A 99 16.57 -13.70 5.74
CA ARG A 99 17.78 -14.43 5.29
C ARG A 99 18.05 -15.70 6.11
N VAL A 100 17.88 -15.63 7.44
CA VAL A 100 18.03 -16.80 8.31
C VAL A 100 16.96 -17.85 7.99
N LEU A 101 15.70 -17.43 7.82
CA LEU A 101 14.61 -18.35 7.47
C LEU A 101 14.85 -19.02 6.12
N HIS A 102 15.28 -18.27 5.09
CA HIS A 102 15.66 -18.82 3.77
C HIS A 102 16.80 -19.84 3.88
N THR A 103 17.79 -19.57 4.73
CA THR A 103 18.90 -20.51 4.97
C THR A 103 18.39 -21.81 5.58
N ILE A 104 17.50 -21.72 6.58
CA ILE A 104 16.91 -22.91 7.23
C ILE A 104 16.04 -23.69 6.22
N LEU A 105 15.23 -22.99 5.42
CA LEU A 105 14.42 -23.57 4.34
C LEU A 105 15.27 -24.32 3.30
N ALA A 106 16.40 -23.73 2.89
CA ALA A 106 17.31 -24.35 1.93
C ALA A 106 17.99 -25.60 2.51
N VAL A 107 18.45 -25.54 3.76
CA VAL A 107 19.07 -26.70 4.45
C VAL A 107 18.07 -27.84 4.64
N ASN A 108 16.86 -27.54 5.12
CA ASN A 108 15.81 -28.54 5.29
C ASN A 108 15.34 -29.11 3.94
N GLY A 109 15.17 -28.27 2.91
CA GLY A 109 14.84 -28.70 1.55
C GLY A 109 15.91 -29.62 0.96
N GLY A 110 17.19 -29.28 1.11
CA GLY A 110 18.30 -30.12 0.67
C GLY A 110 18.33 -31.49 1.38
N ALA A 111 18.15 -31.50 2.69
CA ALA A 111 18.04 -32.74 3.47
C ALA A 111 16.83 -33.58 3.04
N MET A 112 15.68 -32.94 2.82
CA MET A 112 14.46 -33.59 2.36
C MET A 112 14.67 -34.27 1.01
N PHE A 113 15.24 -33.58 0.02
CA PHE A 113 15.52 -34.16 -1.29
C PHE A 113 16.57 -35.27 -1.23
N ALA A 114 17.63 -35.13 -0.41
CA ALA A 114 18.61 -36.19 -0.22
C ALA A 114 17.98 -37.46 0.37
N VAL A 115 17.12 -37.32 1.39
CA VAL A 115 16.39 -38.46 1.98
C VAL A 115 15.40 -39.05 0.98
N TYR A 116 14.74 -38.25 0.15
CA TYR A 116 13.85 -38.73 -0.91
C TYR A 116 14.60 -39.54 -1.97
N ALA A 117 15.77 -39.06 -2.41
CA ALA A 117 16.62 -39.77 -3.37
C ALA A 117 17.04 -41.13 -2.83
N LEU A 118 17.44 -41.19 -1.56
CA LEU A 118 17.80 -42.44 -0.88
C LEU A 118 16.58 -43.36 -0.67
N ALA A 119 15.41 -42.81 -0.38
CA ALA A 119 14.19 -43.57 -0.17
C ALA A 119 13.66 -44.21 -1.47
N THR A 120 13.97 -43.63 -2.63
CA THR A 120 13.47 -44.04 -3.95
C THR A 120 14.52 -44.71 -4.82
N MET A 121 15.67 -45.12 -4.25
CA MET A 121 16.78 -45.71 -5.01
C MET A 121 16.34 -46.92 -5.85
N ASP A 122 15.57 -47.83 -5.25
CA ASP A 122 15.13 -49.05 -5.92
C ASP A 122 14.06 -48.77 -7.00
N ASP A 123 13.25 -47.72 -6.80
CA ASP A 123 12.15 -47.30 -7.68
C ASP A 123 12.62 -46.77 -9.04
N TRP A 124 13.90 -46.36 -9.16
CA TRP A 124 14.49 -45.92 -10.45
C TRP A 124 14.62 -47.04 -11.47
N SER A 125 14.91 -48.25 -10.99
CA SER A 125 15.11 -49.44 -11.84
C SER A 125 13.81 -50.20 -12.11
N ALA A 126 12.74 -49.87 -11.38
CA ALA A 126 11.43 -50.49 -11.52
C ALA A 126 10.73 -50.07 -12.83
N PRO A 127 9.81 -50.91 -13.35
CA PRO A 127 8.93 -50.52 -14.46
C PRO A 127 8.17 -49.23 -14.15
N SER A 128 7.91 -48.43 -15.18
CA SER A 128 7.26 -47.13 -14.99
C SER A 128 5.81 -47.30 -14.54
N ALA A 129 5.53 -46.92 -13.29
CA ALA A 129 4.21 -47.01 -12.67
C ALA A 129 3.94 -45.83 -11.74
N LEU A 130 2.66 -45.56 -11.49
CA LEU A 130 2.18 -44.65 -10.46
C LEU A 130 1.39 -45.50 -9.45
N LEU A 131 2.05 -45.89 -8.36
CA LEU A 131 1.44 -46.73 -7.35
C LEU A 131 0.70 -45.87 -6.33
N ALA A 132 -0.51 -46.28 -5.96
CA ALA A 132 -1.24 -45.61 -4.90
C ALA A 132 -0.51 -45.83 -3.56
N HIS A 133 -0.29 -44.75 -2.84
CA HIS A 133 0.40 -44.74 -1.55
C HIS A 133 -0.37 -43.88 -0.55
N SER A 134 -0.24 -44.16 0.75
CA SER A 134 -0.80 -43.29 1.78
C SER A 134 0.03 -43.34 3.05
N TYR A 135 0.28 -42.16 3.61
CA TYR A 135 0.89 -41.97 4.91
C TYR A 135 -0.17 -41.76 6.01
N GLY A 136 -1.46 -41.99 5.73
CA GLY A 136 -2.54 -41.76 6.69
C GLY A 136 -2.88 -40.29 6.83
N TRP A 137 -2.86 -39.76 8.06
CA TRP A 137 -3.24 -38.35 8.30
C TRP A 137 -2.25 -37.37 7.66
N GLN A 138 -0.98 -37.76 7.48
CA GLN A 138 0.03 -36.92 6.83
C GLN A 138 -0.31 -36.67 5.35
N SER A 139 -0.83 -37.66 4.61
CA SER A 139 -1.29 -37.47 3.22
C SER A 139 -2.43 -36.44 3.13
N TRP A 140 -3.33 -36.45 4.11
CA TRP A 140 -4.38 -35.43 4.21
C TRP A 140 -3.82 -34.06 4.57
N ALA A 141 -2.83 -33.98 5.46
CA ALA A 141 -2.14 -32.74 5.78
C ALA A 141 -1.44 -32.15 4.55
N LEU A 142 -0.74 -32.98 3.76
CA LEU A 142 -0.12 -32.59 2.49
C LEU A 142 -1.16 -32.13 1.47
N THR A 143 -2.32 -32.79 1.40
CA THR A 143 -3.43 -32.37 0.53
C THR A 143 -3.98 -31.01 0.93
N ALA A 144 -4.19 -30.77 2.23
CA ALA A 144 -4.63 -29.48 2.73
C ALA A 144 -3.59 -28.37 2.44
N ALA A 145 -2.30 -28.68 2.62
CA ALA A 145 -1.21 -27.77 2.28
C ALA A 145 -1.18 -27.46 0.78
N ALA A 146 -1.35 -28.47 -0.09
CA ALA A 146 -1.40 -28.30 -1.54
C ALA A 146 -2.54 -27.37 -1.96
N LEU A 147 -3.73 -27.53 -1.38
CA LEU A 147 -4.87 -26.65 -1.63
C LEU A 147 -4.59 -25.22 -1.13
N GLY A 148 -4.05 -25.06 0.07
CA GLY A 148 -3.71 -23.76 0.64
C GLY A 148 -2.68 -23.01 -0.20
N ILE A 149 -1.61 -23.68 -0.61
CA ILE A 149 -0.57 -23.11 -1.48
C ILE A 149 -1.12 -22.84 -2.88
N GLY A 150 -1.96 -23.71 -3.44
CA GLY A 150 -2.62 -23.48 -4.73
C GLY A 150 -3.49 -22.22 -4.72
N LEU A 151 -4.24 -21.99 -3.63
CA LEU A 151 -5.01 -20.76 -3.44
C LEU A 151 -4.11 -19.52 -3.30
N SER A 152 -3.01 -19.64 -2.55
CA SER A 152 -2.01 -18.55 -2.44
C SER A 152 -1.36 -18.24 -3.79
N ALA A 153 -0.98 -19.27 -4.54
CA ALA A 153 -0.37 -19.14 -5.85
C ALA A 153 -1.30 -18.48 -6.86
N LEU A 154 -2.58 -18.84 -6.85
CA LEU A 154 -3.60 -18.19 -7.67
C LEU A 154 -3.74 -16.71 -7.29
N ARG A 155 -3.80 -16.40 -5.99
CA ARG A 155 -3.86 -15.03 -5.50
C ARG A 155 -2.65 -14.22 -5.98
N ASP A 156 -1.44 -14.75 -5.84
CA ASP A 156 -0.21 -14.07 -6.24
C ASP A 156 -0.16 -13.85 -7.75
N GLY A 157 -0.62 -14.82 -8.55
CA GLY A 157 -0.73 -14.66 -10.00
C GLY A 157 -1.75 -13.56 -10.40
N LEU A 158 -2.87 -13.47 -9.70
CA LEU A 158 -3.86 -12.41 -9.91
C LEU A 158 -3.31 -11.04 -9.50
N ALA A 159 -2.61 -10.95 -8.36
CA ALA A 159 -1.97 -9.74 -7.88
C ALA A 159 -0.84 -9.29 -8.82
N ALA A 160 0.00 -10.21 -9.31
CA ALA A 160 1.04 -9.94 -10.29
C ALA A 160 0.45 -9.34 -11.58
N ARG A 161 -0.64 -9.91 -12.08
CA ARG A 161 -1.34 -9.40 -13.27
C ARG A 161 -1.95 -8.02 -13.02
N ALA A 162 -2.57 -7.81 -11.86
CA ALA A 162 -3.12 -6.51 -11.50
C ALA A 162 -2.03 -5.45 -11.42
N ASN A 163 -0.90 -5.76 -10.77
CA ASN A 163 0.24 -4.86 -10.61
C ASN A 163 0.92 -4.54 -11.94
N ALA A 164 1.04 -5.53 -12.83
CA ALA A 164 1.59 -5.32 -14.18
C ALA A 164 0.66 -4.48 -15.07
N ALA A 165 -0.66 -4.54 -14.85
CA ALA A 165 -1.64 -3.79 -15.60
C ALA A 165 -1.82 -2.34 -15.11
N GLU A 166 -1.23 -1.96 -13.96
CA GLU A 166 -1.30 -0.58 -13.50
C GLU A 166 -0.59 0.37 -14.50
N PRO A 167 -1.25 1.45 -14.95
CA PRO A 167 -0.66 2.41 -15.88
C PRO A 167 0.58 3.08 -15.27
N ALA A 168 1.50 3.55 -16.12
CA ALA A 168 2.64 4.35 -15.69
C ALA A 168 2.21 5.51 -14.77
N PRO A 169 3.04 5.91 -13.78
CA PRO A 169 2.71 7.04 -12.93
C PRO A 169 2.41 8.26 -13.80
N ARG A 170 1.33 8.97 -13.49
CA ARG A 170 1.02 10.24 -14.16
C ARG A 170 2.17 11.21 -13.86
N ALA A 171 2.74 11.81 -14.90
CA ALA A 171 3.68 12.90 -14.75
C ALA A 171 2.97 14.10 -14.12
N LEU A 172 3.34 14.43 -12.89
CA LEU A 172 2.78 15.57 -12.15
C LEU A 172 3.57 16.81 -12.53
N LEU A 173 2.88 17.93 -12.73
CA LEU A 173 3.51 19.23 -13.02
C LEU A 173 4.47 19.20 -14.24
N ALA A 174 4.22 18.34 -15.23
CA ALA A 174 5.13 18.13 -16.37
C ALA A 174 5.40 19.39 -17.22
N GLU A 175 4.47 20.34 -17.23
CA GLU A 175 4.62 21.63 -17.94
C GLU A 175 5.30 22.71 -17.08
N HIS A 176 5.55 22.45 -15.79
CA HIS A 176 6.26 23.37 -14.93
C HIS A 176 7.77 23.33 -15.17
N PRO A 177 8.47 24.45 -14.92
CA PRO A 177 9.92 24.43 -14.78
C PRO A 177 10.37 23.36 -13.78
N GLN A 178 11.59 22.85 -13.96
CA GLN A 178 12.15 21.91 -13.00
C GLN A 178 12.18 22.54 -11.61
N THR A 179 11.57 21.86 -10.65
CA THR A 179 11.33 22.32 -9.27
C THR A 179 12.02 21.34 -8.32
N GLY A 180 12.61 21.85 -7.24
CA GLY A 180 13.19 21.05 -6.16
C GLY A 180 12.18 20.75 -5.06
N PHE A 181 11.92 19.47 -4.80
CA PHE A 181 11.03 19.00 -3.75
C PHE A 181 11.81 18.33 -2.62
N LEU A 182 11.53 18.71 -1.38
CA LEU A 182 11.94 17.96 -0.18
C LEU A 182 10.72 17.25 0.40
N ILE A 183 10.72 15.91 0.37
CA ILE A 183 9.58 15.09 0.79
C ILE A 183 9.96 14.23 1.99
N SER A 184 9.29 14.43 3.12
CA SER A 184 9.33 13.49 4.24
C SER A 184 8.20 12.46 4.08
N GLY A 185 8.43 11.22 4.49
CA GLY A 185 7.45 10.15 4.27
C GLY A 185 7.28 9.76 2.80
N GLY A 186 8.26 10.08 1.94
CA GLY A 186 8.24 9.79 0.51
C GLY A 186 8.17 8.30 0.16
N THR A 187 8.57 7.40 1.06
CA THR A 187 8.44 5.94 0.88
C THR A 187 7.06 5.39 1.23
N GLY A 188 6.20 6.19 1.87
CA GLY A 188 4.86 5.80 2.27
C GLY A 188 3.87 5.74 1.11
N PHE A 189 2.64 5.32 1.38
CA PHE A 189 1.60 5.14 0.35
C PHE A 189 1.37 6.41 -0.50
N ILE A 190 0.99 7.54 0.12
CA ILE A 190 0.77 8.81 -0.60
C ILE A 190 2.09 9.35 -1.16
N GLY A 191 3.16 9.29 -0.34
CA GLY A 191 4.47 9.83 -0.70
C GLY A 191 5.08 9.15 -1.93
N SER A 192 4.94 7.83 -2.06
CA SER A 192 5.52 7.09 -3.18
C SER A 192 4.87 7.45 -4.51
N ALA A 193 3.54 7.62 -4.53
CA ALA A 193 2.82 8.08 -5.70
C ALA A 193 3.19 9.52 -6.08
N LEU A 194 3.36 10.40 -5.08
CA LEU A 194 3.82 11.77 -5.30
C LEU A 194 5.24 11.82 -5.86
N VAL A 195 6.18 11.07 -5.26
CA VAL A 195 7.58 11.00 -5.71
C VAL A 195 7.65 10.47 -7.14
N GLU A 196 6.97 9.36 -7.45
CA GLU A 196 6.96 8.79 -8.80
C GLU A 196 6.38 9.77 -9.83
N GLY A 197 5.27 10.43 -9.50
CA GLY A 197 4.65 11.42 -10.38
C GLY A 197 5.54 12.64 -10.62
N LEU A 198 6.20 13.15 -9.59
CA LEU A 198 7.14 14.29 -9.70
C LEU A 198 8.40 13.93 -10.48
N LEU A 199 8.96 12.73 -10.28
CA LEU A 199 10.09 12.23 -11.05
C LEU A 199 9.72 12.06 -12.52
N ALA A 200 8.52 11.53 -12.81
CA ALA A 200 8.00 11.41 -14.17
C ALA A 200 7.74 12.79 -14.82
N GLY A 201 7.45 13.82 -14.03
CA GLY A 201 7.38 15.23 -14.46
C GLY A 201 8.73 15.92 -14.66
N GLY A 202 9.85 15.26 -14.35
CA GLY A 202 11.20 15.83 -14.52
C GLY A 202 11.70 16.71 -13.36
N HIS A 203 11.03 16.68 -12.21
CA HIS A 203 11.41 17.46 -11.04
C HIS A 203 12.52 16.79 -10.21
N ARG A 204 13.26 17.59 -9.44
CA ARG A 204 14.28 17.06 -8.52
C ARG A 204 13.63 16.72 -7.20
N VAL A 205 13.79 15.47 -6.76
CA VAL A 205 13.19 14.99 -5.51
C VAL A 205 14.27 14.57 -4.52
N THR A 206 14.24 15.18 -3.34
CA THR A 206 15.00 14.76 -2.16
C THR A 206 14.06 14.17 -1.12
N ILE A 207 14.33 12.95 -0.67
CA ILE A 207 13.51 12.21 0.28
C ILE A 207 14.20 12.16 1.64
N LEU A 208 13.53 12.67 2.66
CA LEU A 208 13.94 12.47 4.05
C LEU A 208 13.37 11.13 4.54
N SER A 209 14.26 10.15 4.77
CA SER A 209 13.90 8.79 5.15
C SER A 209 14.76 8.30 6.32
N ARG A 210 14.13 7.56 7.25
CA ARG A 210 14.85 6.83 8.32
C ARG A 210 15.76 5.74 7.76
N ASP A 211 15.47 5.24 6.55
CA ASP A 211 16.28 4.30 5.81
C ASP A 211 16.47 4.82 4.37
N PRO A 212 17.53 5.61 4.12
CA PRO A 212 17.81 6.17 2.80
C PRO A 212 18.13 5.10 1.75
N ARG A 213 18.71 3.96 2.15
CA ARG A 213 19.08 2.89 1.21
C ARG A 213 17.82 2.22 0.65
N ARG A 214 16.88 1.86 1.52
CA ARG A 214 15.57 1.33 1.10
C ARG A 214 14.81 2.32 0.21
N ALA A 215 14.84 3.60 0.56
CA ALA A 215 14.22 4.65 -0.25
C ALA A 215 14.86 4.76 -1.64
N ALA A 216 16.18 4.73 -1.73
CA ALA A 216 16.89 4.79 -3.01
C ALA A 216 16.56 3.60 -3.91
N LEU A 217 16.51 2.38 -3.36
CA LEU A 217 16.11 1.18 -4.11
C LEU A 217 14.67 1.27 -4.61
N GLN A 218 13.74 1.74 -3.77
CA GLN A 218 12.32 1.88 -4.13
C GLN A 218 12.11 2.76 -5.38
N PHE A 219 12.92 3.80 -5.57
CA PHE A 219 12.81 4.72 -6.70
C PHE A 219 13.89 4.52 -7.77
N GLY A 220 14.65 3.41 -7.71
CA GLY A 220 15.70 3.10 -8.69
C GLY A 220 16.82 4.14 -8.75
N GLY A 221 17.17 4.76 -7.62
CA GLY A 221 18.20 5.78 -7.54
C GLY A 221 17.85 7.14 -8.17
N ARG A 222 16.62 7.31 -8.69
CA ARG A 222 16.17 8.56 -9.35
C ARG A 222 15.96 9.73 -8.38
N ALA A 223 15.73 9.45 -7.10
CA ALA A 223 15.57 10.46 -6.05
C ALA A 223 16.77 10.46 -5.09
N ARG A 224 17.21 11.66 -4.68
CA ARG A 224 18.22 11.80 -3.62
C ARG A 224 17.59 11.39 -2.29
N CYS A 225 18.21 10.49 -1.54
CA CYS A 225 17.68 10.05 -0.25
C CYS A 225 18.63 10.44 0.88
N ILE A 226 18.12 11.10 1.92
CA ILE A 226 18.88 11.61 3.08
C ILE A 226 18.29 11.09 4.38
N ALA A 227 19.15 10.89 5.39
CA ALA A 227 18.73 10.45 6.72
C ALA A 227 18.35 11.62 7.64
N ASP A 228 19.00 12.76 7.44
CA ASP A 228 18.95 13.92 8.32
C ASP A 228 18.93 15.19 7.48
N THR A 229 18.14 16.18 7.89
CA THR A 229 18.09 17.48 7.23
C THR A 229 19.41 18.23 7.34
N ALA A 230 20.32 17.89 8.26
CA ALA A 230 21.69 18.38 8.32
C ALA A 230 22.53 18.06 7.07
N GLN A 231 22.12 17.06 6.28
CA GLN A 231 22.76 16.71 5.00
C GLN A 231 22.36 17.66 3.85
N LEU A 232 21.38 18.54 4.08
CA LEU A 232 21.00 19.60 3.16
C LEU A 232 21.87 20.83 3.43
N ARG A 233 22.45 21.38 2.36
CA ARG A 233 23.23 22.62 2.44
C ARG A 233 22.30 23.81 2.66
N ASP A 234 22.82 24.86 3.29
CA ASP A 234 22.05 26.08 3.55
C ASP A 234 21.72 26.86 2.26
N ASP A 235 22.48 26.65 1.19
CA ASP A 235 22.25 27.25 -0.13
C ASP A 235 21.52 26.31 -1.12
N GLU A 236 21.10 25.12 -0.67
CA GLU A 236 20.44 24.14 -1.53
C GLU A 236 19.09 24.66 -2.04
N ALA A 237 18.86 24.57 -3.34
CA ALA A 237 17.64 25.03 -3.98
C ALA A 237 16.50 24.00 -3.82
N ILE A 238 15.64 24.25 -2.83
CA ILE A 238 14.41 23.50 -2.56
C ILE A 238 13.24 24.48 -2.58
N ASP A 239 12.34 24.32 -3.53
CA ASP A 239 11.23 25.23 -3.78
C ASP A 239 9.98 24.84 -2.99
N VAL A 240 9.78 23.54 -2.76
CA VAL A 240 8.60 22.98 -2.11
C VAL A 240 9.00 21.93 -1.07
N VAL A 241 8.47 22.07 0.15
CA VAL A 241 8.55 21.04 1.19
C VAL A 241 7.21 20.33 1.28
N VAL A 242 7.22 18.99 1.25
CA VAL A 242 6.03 18.17 1.48
C VAL A 242 6.28 17.26 2.68
N ASN A 243 5.61 17.55 3.79
CA ASN A 243 5.75 16.79 5.02
C ASN A 243 4.63 15.76 5.16
N LEU A 244 4.89 14.52 4.71
CA LEU A 244 3.96 13.37 4.84
C LEU A 244 4.41 12.37 5.89
N ALA A 245 5.51 12.64 6.60
CA ALA A 245 6.07 11.71 7.57
C ALA A 245 5.10 11.41 8.71
N GLY A 246 4.94 10.12 8.99
CA GLY A 246 4.19 9.64 10.12
C GLY A 246 4.17 8.12 10.17
N ALA A 247 4.38 7.55 11.35
CA ALA A 247 4.16 6.13 11.54
C ALA A 247 2.68 5.78 11.29
N PRO A 248 2.37 4.62 10.69
CA PRO A 248 0.99 4.20 10.42
C PRO A 248 0.14 4.22 11.68
N VAL A 249 -1.01 4.88 11.64
CA VAL A 249 -1.89 4.98 12.81
C VAL A 249 -2.63 3.66 13.07
N VAL A 250 -3.00 2.96 11.99
CA VAL A 250 -3.59 1.62 12.01
C VAL A 250 -2.52 0.58 12.32
N GLY A 251 -2.80 -0.35 13.23
CA GLY A 251 -1.91 -1.45 13.58
C GLY A 251 -2.13 -1.93 15.02
N PRO A 252 -1.07 -2.12 15.83
CA PRO A 252 -1.20 -2.57 17.21
C PRO A 252 -1.93 -1.54 18.08
N ARG A 253 -2.49 -2.00 19.22
CA ARG A 253 -3.16 -1.15 20.21
C ARG A 253 -2.27 0.03 20.63
N TRP A 254 -2.88 1.19 20.87
CA TRP A 254 -2.15 2.41 21.24
C TRP A 254 -1.69 2.40 22.70
N SER A 255 -0.64 1.62 22.96
CA SER A 255 0.12 1.71 24.21
C SER A 255 0.81 3.07 24.35
N PRO A 256 1.24 3.48 25.56
CA PRO A 256 2.02 4.71 25.74
C PRO A 256 3.28 4.79 24.86
N ALA A 257 3.97 3.66 24.66
CA ALA A 257 5.11 3.57 23.75
C ALA A 257 4.68 3.83 22.29
N ARG A 258 3.57 3.25 21.84
CA ARG A 258 3.04 3.47 20.49
C ARG A 258 2.61 4.93 20.28
N LYS A 259 1.93 5.53 21.26
CA LYS A 259 1.54 6.96 21.23
C LYS A 259 2.76 7.87 21.09
N ARG A 260 3.83 7.63 21.86
CA ARG A 260 5.11 8.35 21.70
C ARG A 260 5.74 8.18 20.32
N ALA A 261 5.71 6.97 19.76
CA ALA A 261 6.19 6.74 18.39
C ALA A 261 5.35 7.48 17.33
N LEU A 262 4.03 7.54 17.51
CA LEU A 262 3.14 8.28 16.61
C LEU A 262 3.39 9.80 16.67
N TYR A 263 3.64 10.35 17.86
CA TYR A 263 4.03 11.74 18.07
C TYR A 263 5.40 12.06 17.45
N SER A 264 6.46 11.37 17.86
CA SER A 264 7.84 11.61 17.38
C SER A 264 7.96 11.52 15.87
N SER A 265 7.34 10.50 15.26
CA SER A 265 7.36 10.32 13.79
C SER A 265 6.72 11.46 12.98
N ARG A 266 6.02 12.39 13.64
CA ARG A 266 5.33 13.54 13.04
C ARG A 266 5.96 14.83 13.51
N ILE A 267 5.95 15.08 14.83
CA ILE A 267 6.36 16.34 15.44
C ILE A 267 7.87 16.54 15.33
N ASP A 268 8.68 15.54 15.68
CA ASP A 268 10.14 15.68 15.64
C ASP A 268 10.62 15.85 14.19
N THR A 269 9.98 15.15 13.24
CA THR A 269 10.26 15.33 11.81
C THR A 269 9.89 16.73 11.32
N THR A 270 8.72 17.26 11.73
CA THR A 270 8.34 18.64 11.45
C THR A 270 9.36 19.63 12.03
N HIS A 271 9.82 19.43 13.26
CA HIS A 271 10.85 20.28 13.87
C HIS A 271 12.17 20.23 13.11
N ALA A 272 12.64 19.04 12.70
CA ALA A 272 13.87 18.89 11.94
C ALA A 272 13.80 19.57 10.56
N LEU A 273 12.65 19.47 9.87
CA LEU A 273 12.41 20.19 8.61
C LEU A 273 12.36 21.70 8.83
N ARG A 274 11.71 22.15 9.91
CA ARG A 274 11.60 23.58 10.24
C ARG A 274 12.97 24.18 10.57
N ALA A 275 13.78 23.49 11.37
CA ALA A 275 15.14 23.91 11.71
C ALA A 275 16.03 24.03 10.46
N TRP A 276 15.82 23.18 9.45
CA TRP A 276 16.46 23.37 8.14
C TRP A 276 15.90 24.57 7.39
N CYS A 277 14.58 24.73 7.34
CA CYS A 277 13.96 25.89 6.72
C CYS A 277 14.48 27.20 7.33
N GLU A 278 14.63 27.28 8.65
CA GLU A 278 15.14 28.44 9.41
C GLU A 278 16.54 28.88 8.96
N ARG A 279 17.47 27.93 8.77
CA ARG A 279 18.83 28.22 8.33
C ARG A 279 19.02 28.33 6.81
N SER A 280 18.06 27.85 6.02
CA SER A 280 18.14 27.92 4.55
C SER A 280 18.19 29.38 4.07
N ARG A 281 19.15 29.68 3.20
CA ARG A 281 19.30 30.96 2.50
C ARG A 281 18.21 31.14 1.44
N ASN A 282 17.84 30.05 0.77
CA ASN A 282 16.76 30.01 -0.21
C ASN A 282 15.55 29.36 0.45
N LYS A 283 14.62 30.19 0.96
CA LYS A 283 13.41 29.68 1.62
C LYS A 283 12.52 29.00 0.59
N PRO A 284 11.91 27.84 0.91
CA PRO A 284 10.91 27.24 0.05
C PRO A 284 9.73 28.20 -0.12
N THR A 285 9.15 28.21 -1.31
CA THR A 285 7.97 29.05 -1.59
C THR A 285 6.69 28.44 -1.01
N LEU A 286 6.67 27.12 -0.81
CA LEU A 286 5.52 26.35 -0.36
C LEU A 286 5.93 25.26 0.63
N TRP A 287 5.14 25.14 1.69
CA TRP A 287 5.15 24.01 2.62
C TRP A 287 3.77 23.35 2.64
N LEU A 288 3.73 22.09 2.20
CA LEU A 288 2.56 21.22 2.26
C LEU A 288 2.67 20.32 3.50
N GLN A 289 1.81 20.55 4.47
CA GLN A 289 1.81 19.85 5.75
C GLN A 289 0.69 18.80 5.80
N ALA A 290 1.02 17.51 5.93
CA ALA A 290 -0.01 16.52 6.22
C ALA A 290 -0.60 16.71 7.64
N SER A 291 -1.90 16.43 7.72
CA SER A 291 -2.71 16.29 8.92
C SER A 291 -3.81 15.25 8.63
N ALA A 292 -4.81 15.12 9.50
CA ALA A 292 -5.93 14.22 9.28
C ALA A 292 -7.23 14.79 9.84
N ILE A 293 -8.36 14.32 9.30
CA ILE A 293 -9.70 14.66 9.80
C ILE A 293 -9.97 14.18 11.23
N GLY A 294 -9.13 13.29 11.78
CA GLY A 294 -9.18 12.88 13.18
C GLY A 294 -9.04 14.04 14.16
N LEU A 295 -8.55 15.19 13.69
CA LEU A 295 -8.57 16.47 14.39
C LEU A 295 -9.96 16.80 14.97
N TYR A 296 -11.03 16.58 14.22
CA TYR A 296 -12.39 16.97 14.61
C TYR A 296 -12.98 16.06 15.69
N GLY A 297 -12.36 14.92 15.98
CA GLY A 297 -12.84 13.91 16.91
C GLY A 297 -13.95 13.01 16.36
N ALA A 298 -14.24 11.96 17.12
CA ALA A 298 -15.04 10.81 16.67
C ALA A 298 -16.51 11.09 16.29
N HIS A 299 -17.13 12.09 16.91
CA HIS A 299 -18.58 12.33 16.81
C HIS A 299 -18.93 13.75 16.33
N ALA A 300 -17.95 14.51 15.86
CA ALA A 300 -18.18 15.88 15.44
C ALA A 300 -18.73 15.95 14.01
N ARG A 301 -19.50 17.01 13.74
CA ARG A 301 -19.64 17.57 12.40
C ARG A 301 -18.61 18.68 12.26
N SER A 302 -17.80 18.65 11.21
CA SER A 302 -16.75 19.65 11.00
C SER A 302 -17.38 21.05 10.92
N GLY A 303 -16.87 21.97 11.73
CA GLY A 303 -17.09 23.39 11.56
C GLY A 303 -16.23 23.96 10.42
N PRO A 304 -16.06 25.29 10.37
CA PRO A 304 -15.13 25.93 9.45
C PRO A 304 -13.70 25.38 9.58
N GLU A 305 -12.93 25.44 8.49
CA GLU A 305 -11.54 24.99 8.44
C GLU A 305 -10.60 26.02 9.11
N LEU A 306 -10.55 25.99 10.45
CA LEU A 306 -9.77 26.92 11.28
C LEU A 306 -8.28 26.58 11.34
N ARG A 307 -7.39 27.59 11.36
CA ARG A 307 -5.91 27.42 11.40
C ARG A 307 -5.36 26.91 12.74
N ASP A 308 -6.04 27.18 13.85
CA ASP A 308 -5.64 26.70 15.19
C ASP A 308 -6.82 26.01 15.89
N PRO A 309 -7.12 24.76 15.50
CA PRO A 309 -8.20 24.00 16.10
C PRO A 309 -7.84 23.57 17.53
N ALA A 310 -8.68 23.94 18.50
CA ALA A 310 -8.56 23.45 19.87
C ALA A 310 -8.69 21.91 19.87
N PRO A 311 -7.74 21.17 20.50
CA PRO A 311 -7.83 19.72 20.57
C PRO A 311 -8.99 19.29 21.46
N ILE A 312 -9.61 18.16 21.14
CA ILE A 312 -10.57 17.50 22.01
C ILE A 312 -9.79 16.74 23.08
N ARG A 313 -9.85 17.25 24.32
CA ARG A 313 -9.12 16.66 25.46
C ARG A 313 -9.56 15.21 25.67
N GLY A 314 -8.58 14.30 25.71
CA GLY A 314 -8.81 12.86 25.88
C GLY A 314 -9.06 12.10 24.57
N ASP A 315 -9.13 12.79 23.42
CA ASP A 315 -9.16 12.19 22.09
C ASP A 315 -7.74 12.23 21.50
N PHE A 316 -7.02 11.10 21.59
CA PHE A 316 -5.63 11.00 21.14
C PHE A 316 -5.44 11.39 19.66
N PRO A 317 -6.26 10.94 18.69
CA PRO A 317 -6.22 11.43 17.31
C PRO A 317 -6.34 12.95 17.18
N SER A 318 -7.29 13.57 17.91
CA SER A 318 -7.48 15.01 17.88
C SER A 318 -6.26 15.75 18.43
N GLU A 319 -5.76 15.34 19.59
CA GLU A 319 -4.56 15.89 20.23
C GLU A 319 -3.33 15.77 19.33
N LEU A 320 -3.14 14.60 18.69
CA LEU A 320 -2.03 14.34 17.77
C LEU A 320 -2.08 15.25 16.54
N CYS A 321 -3.24 15.35 15.88
CA CYS A 321 -3.37 16.21 14.68
C CYS A 321 -3.17 17.68 15.04
N SER A 322 -3.77 18.13 16.14
CA SER A 322 -3.66 19.51 16.62
C SER A 322 -2.20 19.87 16.97
N ALA A 323 -1.48 18.97 17.64
CA ALA A 323 -0.05 19.17 17.92
C ALA A 323 0.82 19.16 16.65
N TRP A 324 0.48 18.33 15.67
CA TRP A 324 1.21 18.26 14.40
C TRP A 324 1.04 19.53 13.56
N GLU A 325 -0.18 20.07 13.47
CA GLU A 325 -0.45 21.35 12.80
C GLU A 325 0.27 22.51 13.50
N ARG A 326 0.23 22.56 14.85
CA ARG A 326 0.96 23.58 15.63
C ARG A 326 2.48 23.53 15.43
N ALA A 327 3.07 22.34 15.29
CA ALA A 327 4.51 22.21 15.07
C ALA A 327 4.96 22.85 13.74
N ALA A 328 4.09 22.85 12.72
CA ALA A 328 4.37 23.44 11.40
C ALA A 328 3.98 24.92 11.30
N ALA A 329 3.08 25.42 12.16
CA ALA A 329 2.55 26.78 12.07
C ALA A 329 3.62 27.90 11.96
N PRO A 330 4.74 27.88 12.72
CA PRO A 330 5.77 28.92 12.65
C PRO A 330 6.50 29.02 11.31
N VAL A 331 6.35 28.02 10.42
CA VAL A 331 6.87 28.11 9.04
C VAL A 331 6.30 29.34 8.31
N SER A 332 5.05 29.71 8.60
CA SER A 332 4.40 30.88 7.98
C SER A 332 5.06 32.21 8.37
N GLU A 333 5.65 32.28 9.57
CA GLU A 333 6.34 33.48 10.07
C GLU A 333 7.64 33.75 9.30
N GLN A 334 8.17 32.76 8.60
CA GLN A 334 9.38 32.85 7.77
C GLN A 334 9.09 33.25 6.32
N GLY A 335 7.87 33.72 6.03
CA GLY A 335 7.44 34.08 4.68
C GLY A 335 7.11 32.90 3.77
N VAL A 336 7.19 31.66 4.28
CA VAL A 336 6.86 30.44 3.54
C VAL A 336 5.36 30.24 3.52
N ARG A 337 4.79 29.92 2.35
CA ARG A 337 3.36 29.64 2.23
C ARG A 337 3.03 28.28 2.82
N LEU A 338 2.31 28.24 3.93
CA LEU A 338 1.86 27.00 4.57
C LEU A 338 0.45 26.60 4.10
N VAL A 339 0.33 25.37 3.62
CA VAL A 339 -0.94 24.69 3.29
C VAL A 339 -1.01 23.39 4.08
N THR A 340 -2.08 23.23 4.86
CA THR A 340 -2.29 22.04 5.70
C THR A 340 -3.34 21.13 5.07
N MET A 341 -2.98 19.88 4.82
CA MET A 341 -3.83 18.86 4.19
C MET A 341 -4.45 17.97 5.26
N ARG A 342 -5.72 18.23 5.63
CA ARG A 342 -6.48 17.37 6.56
C ARG A 342 -7.07 16.21 5.77
N LEU A 343 -6.31 15.14 5.68
CA LEU A 343 -6.64 13.97 4.88
C LEU A 343 -7.77 13.17 5.52
N GLY A 344 -8.78 12.82 4.71
CA GLY A 344 -9.67 11.71 4.99
C GLY A 344 -8.99 10.36 4.82
N LEU A 345 -9.78 9.29 4.77
CA LEU A 345 -9.26 7.99 4.40
C LEU A 345 -8.89 7.97 2.91
N VAL A 346 -7.59 7.93 2.61
CA VAL A 346 -7.11 7.91 1.23
C VAL A 346 -7.32 6.52 0.62
N LEU A 347 -8.05 6.47 -0.50
CA LEU A 347 -8.41 5.26 -1.22
C LEU A 347 -7.62 5.16 -2.54
N HIS A 348 -6.95 4.02 -2.74
CA HIS A 348 -6.37 3.61 -4.02
C HIS A 348 -6.04 2.12 -3.98
N ARG A 349 -5.85 1.48 -5.13
CA ARG A 349 -5.56 0.04 -5.21
C ARG A 349 -4.11 -0.33 -4.92
N SER A 350 -3.19 0.59 -5.16
CA SER A 350 -1.77 0.38 -4.89
C SER A 350 -1.40 0.48 -3.39
N GLY A 351 -2.35 0.82 -2.50
CA GLY A 351 -2.01 0.89 -1.07
C GLY A 351 -3.07 1.49 -0.17
N GLY A 352 -2.66 1.85 1.04
CA GLY A 352 -3.58 2.26 2.09
C GLY A 352 -4.39 1.06 2.62
N VAL A 353 -5.65 1.30 3.00
CA VAL A 353 -6.52 0.25 3.56
C VAL A 353 -7.38 -0.45 2.52
N LEU A 354 -7.58 0.16 1.34
CA LEU A 354 -8.50 -0.35 0.32
C LEU A 354 -8.12 -1.75 -0.20
N PRO A 355 -6.85 -2.13 -0.42
CA PRO A 355 -6.53 -3.47 -0.93
C PRO A 355 -6.91 -4.58 0.04
N MET A 356 -6.63 -4.38 1.33
CA MET A 356 -7.03 -5.32 2.39
C MET A 356 -8.55 -5.46 2.48
N LEU A 357 -9.27 -4.34 2.42
CA LEU A 357 -10.74 -4.34 2.42
C LEU A 357 -11.29 -5.00 1.14
N SER A 358 -10.66 -4.75 -0.02
CA SER A 358 -11.06 -5.30 -1.32
C SER A 358 -10.86 -6.81 -1.38
N LEU A 359 -9.77 -7.33 -0.77
CA LEU A 359 -9.52 -8.76 -0.63
C LEU A 359 -10.60 -9.41 0.23
N ALA A 360 -10.86 -8.88 1.42
CA ALA A 360 -11.91 -9.38 2.30
C ALA A 360 -13.29 -9.36 1.61
N ALA A 361 -13.61 -8.27 0.91
CA ALA A 361 -14.84 -8.16 0.13
C ALA A 361 -14.93 -9.21 -0.98
N SER A 362 -13.83 -9.47 -1.70
CA SER A 362 -13.79 -10.45 -2.81
C SER A 362 -14.04 -11.90 -2.34
N LEU A 363 -13.63 -12.20 -1.10
CA LEU A 363 -13.86 -13.48 -0.42
C LEU A 363 -15.25 -13.58 0.21
N GLY A 364 -16.11 -12.55 0.05
CA GLY A 364 -17.43 -12.51 0.67
C GLY A 364 -17.40 -12.20 2.18
N ALA A 365 -16.24 -11.80 2.71
CA ALA A 365 -16.03 -11.46 4.12
C ALA A 365 -16.07 -9.94 4.40
N GLY A 366 -16.59 -9.14 3.45
CA GLY A 366 -16.82 -7.70 3.66
C GLY A 366 -17.86 -7.48 4.76
N ALA A 367 -17.45 -6.88 5.89
CA ALA A 367 -18.28 -6.69 7.07
C ALA A 367 -18.65 -5.23 7.33
N THR A 368 -19.94 -4.99 7.59
CA THR A 368 -20.40 -3.72 8.17
C THR A 368 -19.95 -3.67 9.63
N LEU A 369 -19.27 -2.59 10.02
CA LEU A 369 -18.65 -2.44 11.33
C LEU A 369 -19.57 -1.67 12.27
N GLY A 370 -19.85 -2.23 13.45
CA GLY A 370 -20.72 -1.60 14.44
C GLY A 370 -22.15 -1.39 13.90
N THR A 371 -22.64 -0.16 13.97
CA THR A 371 -23.97 0.20 13.44
C THR A 371 -23.97 0.38 11.92
N GLY A 372 -22.79 0.58 11.32
CA GLY A 372 -22.63 0.97 9.92
C GLY A 372 -23.05 2.41 9.61
N LYS A 373 -23.57 3.16 10.60
CA LYS A 373 -24.07 4.53 10.41
C LYS A 373 -22.98 5.59 10.56
N GLN A 374 -21.82 5.21 11.10
CA GLN A 374 -20.71 6.14 11.28
C GLN A 374 -20.26 6.71 9.94
N TRP A 375 -19.94 8.00 9.94
CA TRP A 375 -19.54 8.69 8.72
C TRP A 375 -18.15 8.24 8.29
N PHE A 376 -18.01 7.97 7.00
CA PHE A 376 -16.80 7.49 6.38
C PHE A 376 -16.32 8.56 5.42
N ALA A 377 -15.51 9.49 5.93
CA ALA A 377 -14.91 10.55 5.13
C ALA A 377 -13.65 10.02 4.44
N TRP A 378 -13.72 9.89 3.12
CA TRP A 378 -12.70 9.32 2.26
C TRP A 378 -12.26 10.32 1.19
N VAL A 379 -11.14 10.08 0.53
CA VAL A 379 -10.68 10.83 -0.66
C VAL A 379 -9.90 9.88 -1.57
N HIS A 380 -9.97 10.05 -2.89
CA HIS A 380 -9.15 9.25 -3.79
C HIS A 380 -7.70 9.77 -3.84
N LEU A 381 -6.72 8.90 -4.06
CA LEU A 381 -5.31 9.30 -4.13
C LEU A 381 -5.05 10.32 -5.25
N ASP A 382 -5.68 10.15 -6.42
CA ASP A 382 -5.54 11.10 -7.54
C ASP A 382 -6.04 12.51 -7.18
N ASP A 383 -7.09 12.61 -6.35
CA ASP A 383 -7.58 13.90 -5.86
C ASP A 383 -6.61 14.55 -4.86
N VAL A 384 -5.89 13.74 -4.07
CA VAL A 384 -4.83 14.25 -3.18
C VAL A 384 -3.65 14.75 -4.01
N LEU A 385 -3.23 14.01 -5.03
CA LEU A 385 -2.13 14.43 -5.92
C LEU A 385 -2.52 15.68 -6.74
N GLY A 386 -3.75 15.73 -7.26
CA GLY A 386 -4.27 16.92 -7.96
C GLY A 386 -4.32 18.15 -7.06
N PHE A 387 -4.62 17.98 -5.77
CA PHE A 387 -4.57 19.10 -4.82
C PHE A 387 -3.13 19.56 -4.59
N VAL A 388 -2.16 18.65 -4.55
CA VAL A 388 -0.73 19.02 -4.46
C VAL A 388 -0.29 19.81 -5.71
N GLU A 389 -0.68 19.39 -6.92
CA GLU A 389 -0.43 20.16 -8.15
C GLU A 389 -1.03 21.56 -8.05
N GLN A 390 -2.31 21.65 -7.69
CA GLN A 390 -3.00 22.92 -7.54
C GLN A 390 -2.34 23.81 -6.48
N ALA A 391 -1.89 23.23 -5.36
CA ALA A 391 -1.19 23.94 -4.31
C ALA A 391 0.11 24.55 -4.80
N VAL A 392 0.85 23.89 -5.70
CA VAL A 392 2.07 24.41 -6.32
C VAL A 392 1.74 25.55 -7.29
N GLU A 393 0.75 25.36 -8.16
CA GLU A 393 0.34 26.34 -9.18
C GLU A 393 -0.31 27.60 -8.61
N HIS A 394 -1.17 27.46 -7.59
CA HIS A 394 -2.02 28.54 -7.10
C HIS A 394 -1.49 29.14 -5.80
N VAL A 395 -0.81 30.28 -5.93
CA VAL A 395 -0.24 31.06 -4.80
C VAL A 395 -1.27 31.53 -3.76
N GLY A 396 -2.56 31.54 -4.10
CA GLY A 396 -3.66 31.92 -3.19
C GLY A 396 -4.00 30.86 -2.13
N LEU A 397 -3.58 29.60 -2.32
CA LEU A 397 -3.90 28.52 -1.37
C LEU A 397 -3.05 28.66 -0.09
N ARG A 398 -3.74 28.84 1.05
CA ARG A 398 -3.13 29.04 2.37
C ARG A 398 -3.98 28.45 3.49
N GLY A 399 -3.32 27.94 4.53
CA GLY A 399 -3.97 27.37 5.71
C GLY A 399 -4.54 25.98 5.47
N PRO A 400 -5.48 25.52 6.32
CA PRO A 400 -5.99 24.16 6.28
C PRO A 400 -7.02 23.94 5.18
N TYR A 401 -6.98 22.75 4.60
CA TYR A 401 -7.94 22.22 3.63
C TYR A 401 -8.36 20.82 4.04
N ASN A 402 -9.67 20.58 4.09
CA ASN A 402 -10.21 19.23 4.23
C ASN A 402 -10.11 18.48 2.90
N LEU A 403 -9.17 17.52 2.82
CA LEU A 403 -9.03 16.67 1.64
C LEU A 403 -9.91 15.44 1.84
N VAL A 404 -11.21 15.64 1.59
CA VAL A 404 -12.26 14.63 1.59
C VAL A 404 -13.09 14.79 0.32
N ALA A 405 -13.64 13.69 -0.19
CA ALA A 405 -14.57 13.70 -1.29
C ALA A 405 -15.84 14.48 -0.91
N PRO A 406 -16.49 15.18 -1.85
CA PRO A 406 -17.68 15.97 -1.58
C PRO A 406 -18.89 15.10 -1.21
N THR A 407 -18.93 13.86 -1.70
CA THR A 407 -19.94 12.87 -1.33
C THR A 407 -19.34 11.87 -0.34
N GLY A 408 -19.40 12.21 0.96
CA GLY A 408 -19.13 11.23 1.99
C GLY A 408 -20.22 10.15 2.03
N CYS A 409 -19.97 9.07 2.75
CA CYS A 409 -20.91 7.96 2.89
C CYS A 409 -20.87 7.40 4.30
N SER A 410 -21.88 6.61 4.67
CA SER A 410 -21.83 5.80 5.88
C SER A 410 -20.92 4.57 5.68
N GLN A 411 -20.37 4.04 6.75
CA GLN A 411 -19.54 2.83 6.69
C GLN A 411 -20.29 1.63 6.07
N GLY A 412 -21.59 1.52 6.32
CA GLY A 412 -22.44 0.47 5.72
C GLY A 412 -22.64 0.66 4.22
N GLU A 413 -22.75 1.89 3.73
CA GLU A 413 -22.76 2.20 2.29
C GLU A 413 -21.41 1.88 1.66
N PHE A 414 -20.30 2.31 2.29
CA PHE A 414 -18.96 1.99 1.82
C PHE A 414 -18.75 0.48 1.65
N THR A 415 -19.12 -0.30 2.67
CA THR A 415 -18.98 -1.77 2.66
C THR A 415 -19.81 -2.39 1.54
N ARG A 416 -21.03 -1.90 1.34
CA ARG A 416 -21.95 -2.40 0.31
C ARG A 416 -21.43 -2.10 -1.10
N GLU A 417 -20.98 -0.86 -1.34
CA GLU A 417 -20.42 -0.46 -2.64
C GLU A 417 -19.11 -1.20 -2.93
N LEU A 418 -18.25 -1.40 -1.93
CA LEU A 418 -17.05 -2.19 -2.08
C LEU A 418 -17.36 -3.64 -2.45
N ALA A 419 -18.28 -4.30 -1.74
CA ALA A 419 -18.70 -5.66 -2.05
C ALA A 419 -19.34 -5.75 -3.45
N HIS A 420 -20.24 -4.82 -3.77
CA HIS A 420 -20.92 -4.75 -5.07
C HIS A 420 -19.91 -4.60 -6.21
N SER A 421 -18.91 -3.74 -6.04
CA SER A 421 -17.83 -3.58 -7.01
C SER A 421 -17.14 -4.93 -7.29
N GLN A 422 -16.98 -5.78 -6.28
CA GLN A 422 -16.34 -7.09 -6.38
C GLN A 422 -17.30 -8.21 -6.80
N HIS A 423 -18.51 -7.88 -7.28
CA HIS A 423 -19.58 -8.84 -7.59
C HIS A 423 -19.97 -9.72 -6.39
N ARG A 424 -19.87 -9.18 -5.17
CA ARG A 424 -20.25 -9.84 -3.91
C ARG A 424 -21.33 -9.04 -3.18
N ARG A 425 -21.98 -9.69 -2.21
CA ARG A 425 -22.97 -9.06 -1.33
C ARG A 425 -22.34 -8.81 0.04
N ALA A 426 -22.61 -7.64 0.63
CA ALA A 426 -22.25 -7.34 2.01
C ALA A 426 -23.37 -7.79 2.96
N TRP A 427 -23.20 -8.95 3.59
CA TRP A 427 -24.18 -9.50 4.55
C TRP A 427 -23.61 -9.64 5.97
N LEU A 428 -22.28 -9.69 6.10
CA LEU A 428 -21.61 -9.86 7.38
C LEU A 428 -21.68 -8.55 8.18
N ARG A 429 -21.93 -8.68 9.49
CA ARG A 429 -21.92 -7.56 10.44
C ARG A 429 -20.98 -7.90 11.58
N MET A 430 -20.03 -7.02 11.87
CA MET A 430 -19.13 -7.15 13.01
C MET A 430 -19.60 -6.22 14.13
N PRO A 431 -20.08 -6.74 15.27
CA PRO A 431 -20.49 -5.91 16.40
C PRO A 431 -19.36 -4.99 16.88
N ALA A 432 -19.70 -3.86 17.49
CA ALA A 432 -18.71 -2.89 17.97
C ALA A 432 -17.92 -3.40 19.18
N TRP A 433 -18.55 -4.17 20.07
CA TRP A 433 -17.98 -4.56 21.35
C TRP A 433 -16.69 -5.40 21.25
N PRO A 434 -16.55 -6.43 20.37
CA PRO A 434 -15.32 -7.21 20.26
C PRO A 434 -14.20 -6.34 19.71
N MET A 435 -14.52 -5.42 18.79
CA MET A 435 -13.55 -4.49 18.22
C MET A 435 -13.03 -3.50 19.27
N ARG A 436 -13.92 -2.91 20.09
CA ARG A 436 -13.51 -2.03 21.20
C ARG A 436 -12.64 -2.80 22.21
N LEU A 437 -12.99 -4.05 22.51
CA LEU A 437 -12.21 -4.91 23.41
C LEU A 437 -10.86 -5.32 22.82
N ALA A 438 -10.75 -5.55 21.52
CA ALA A 438 -9.51 -5.97 20.86
C ALA A 438 -8.58 -4.79 20.53
N LEU A 439 -9.13 -3.64 20.15
CA LEU A 439 -8.39 -2.52 19.58
C LEU A 439 -8.26 -1.32 20.54
N GLY A 440 -9.06 -1.26 21.60
CA GLY A 440 -9.08 -0.13 22.55
C GLY A 440 -9.46 1.18 21.86
N GLU A 441 -8.75 2.27 22.16
CA GLU A 441 -8.96 3.60 21.58
C GLU A 441 -8.86 3.63 20.04
N MET A 442 -8.08 2.73 19.43
CA MET A 442 -7.96 2.65 17.97
C MET A 442 -9.30 2.26 17.31
N ALA A 443 -10.18 1.55 18.04
CA ALA A 443 -11.50 1.18 17.53
C ALA A 443 -12.33 2.40 17.12
N THR A 444 -12.10 3.55 17.75
CA THR A 444 -12.78 4.82 17.46
C THR A 444 -12.56 5.26 16.01
N MET A 445 -11.40 4.98 15.40
CA MET A 445 -11.15 5.31 13.99
C MET A 445 -11.92 4.41 13.00
N LEU A 446 -12.45 3.27 13.46
CA LEU A 446 -13.17 2.30 12.62
C LEU A 446 -14.68 2.33 12.86
N LEU A 447 -15.06 2.57 14.12
CA LEU A 447 -16.44 2.51 14.59
C LEU A 447 -17.11 3.87 14.65
N ASP A 448 -16.31 4.94 14.64
CA ASP A 448 -16.76 6.32 14.77
C ASP A 448 -16.05 7.15 13.67
N GLY A 449 -16.52 8.37 13.42
CA GLY A 449 -15.97 9.20 12.35
C GLY A 449 -16.68 10.54 12.22
N PRO A 450 -15.92 11.65 12.12
CA PRO A 450 -16.53 12.96 11.98
C PRO A 450 -17.20 13.11 10.61
N VAL A 451 -18.31 13.86 10.58
CA VAL A 451 -18.90 14.32 9.33
C VAL A 451 -18.08 15.50 8.83
N VAL A 452 -17.27 15.29 7.79
CA VAL A 452 -16.37 16.31 7.26
C VAL A 452 -16.73 16.66 5.83
N GLU A 453 -16.79 17.96 5.55
CA GLU A 453 -17.05 18.53 4.23
C GLU A 453 -15.82 19.29 3.72
N PRO A 454 -15.50 19.23 2.41
CA PRO A 454 -14.36 19.95 1.82
C PRO A 454 -14.78 21.38 1.43
N ARG A 455 -15.31 22.16 2.38
CA ARG A 455 -15.98 23.44 2.10
C ARG A 455 -15.09 24.41 1.34
N ARG A 456 -13.84 24.59 1.76
CA ARG A 456 -12.93 25.52 1.08
C ARG A 456 -12.58 25.08 -0.34
N LEU A 457 -12.50 23.78 -0.60
CA LEU A 457 -12.29 23.26 -1.96
C LEU A 457 -13.52 23.49 -2.84
N LEU A 458 -14.72 23.30 -2.29
CA LEU A 458 -15.98 23.55 -2.99
C LEU A 458 -16.17 25.04 -3.32
N ASP A 459 -15.89 25.93 -2.37
CA ASP A 459 -15.94 27.38 -2.57
C ASP A 459 -14.98 27.85 -3.67
N GLN A 460 -13.83 27.16 -3.79
CA GLN A 460 -12.83 27.40 -4.82
C GLN A 460 -13.11 26.67 -6.15
N ARG A 461 -14.25 25.97 -6.24
CA ARG A 461 -14.65 25.16 -7.40
C ARG A 461 -13.59 24.14 -7.82
N TYR A 462 -12.91 23.54 -6.83
CA TYR A 462 -11.99 22.44 -7.07
C TYR A 462 -12.70 21.29 -7.80
N ARG A 463 -12.06 20.76 -8.84
CA ARG A 463 -12.61 19.68 -9.65
C ARG A 463 -12.05 18.35 -9.16
N PHE A 464 -12.88 17.61 -8.42
CA PHE A 464 -12.54 16.25 -8.03
C PHE A 464 -12.61 15.32 -9.24
N VAL A 465 -11.56 14.53 -9.45
CA VAL A 465 -11.50 13.43 -10.41
C VAL A 465 -12.47 12.33 -9.97
N HIS A 466 -12.52 12.03 -8.67
CA HIS A 466 -13.41 11.02 -8.09
C HIS A 466 -14.29 11.62 -6.99
N ALA A 467 -15.31 12.35 -7.43
CA ALA A 467 -16.27 12.98 -6.52
C ALA A 467 -17.20 11.97 -5.79
N ASP A 468 -17.44 10.81 -6.40
CA ASP A 468 -18.30 9.74 -5.89
C ASP A 468 -17.56 8.41 -5.64
N LEU A 469 -18.04 7.65 -4.65
CA LEU A 469 -17.38 6.42 -4.21
C LEU A 469 -17.34 5.35 -5.32
N ALA A 470 -18.37 5.28 -6.16
CA ALA A 470 -18.43 4.28 -7.21
C ALA A 470 -17.35 4.54 -8.28
N SER A 471 -17.13 5.81 -8.64
CA SER A 471 -16.01 6.23 -9.48
C SER A 471 -14.65 5.87 -8.86
N ALA A 472 -14.44 6.18 -7.58
CA ALA A 472 -13.20 5.87 -6.85
C ALA A 472 -12.91 4.36 -6.78
N LEU A 473 -13.94 3.52 -6.60
CA LEU A 473 -13.76 2.06 -6.53
C LEU A 473 -13.54 1.43 -7.92
N ARG A 474 -14.15 2.01 -8.98
CA ARG A 474 -13.95 1.55 -10.37
C ARG A 474 -12.59 1.95 -10.93
N ALA A 475 -12.02 3.08 -10.49
CA ALA A 475 -10.70 3.55 -10.89
C ALA A 475 -9.67 2.39 -10.80
N GLY A 476 -9.06 2.06 -11.94
CA GLY A 476 -8.08 0.96 -12.07
C GLY A 476 -8.62 -0.45 -12.34
N ARG A 477 -9.94 -0.69 -12.56
CA ARG A 477 -10.50 -2.02 -12.92
C ARG A 477 -10.54 -2.31 -14.42
N THR A 478 -10.34 -1.28 -15.23
CA THR A 478 -10.44 -1.34 -16.67
C THR A 478 -9.34 -0.44 -17.23
N PRO A 479 -8.63 -0.80 -18.31
CA PRO A 479 -7.92 0.18 -19.09
C PRO A 479 -8.98 1.15 -19.63
N THR A 480 -9.14 2.30 -18.99
CA THR A 480 -10.05 3.32 -19.46
C THR A 480 -9.50 3.82 -20.78
N LEU A 481 -10.22 3.47 -21.85
CA LEU A 481 -10.20 4.15 -23.13
C LEU A 481 -10.12 5.65 -22.88
N ARG A 482 -9.09 6.28 -23.46
CA ARG A 482 -8.87 7.72 -23.46
C ARG A 482 -10.19 8.44 -23.71
N SER A 483 -10.57 9.33 -22.79
CA SER A 483 -11.46 10.43 -23.12
C SER A 483 -10.73 11.29 -24.14
N SER A 484 -11.27 11.35 -25.34
CA SER A 484 -10.84 12.23 -26.41
C SER A 484 -10.96 13.68 -25.94
N TYR A 485 -9.83 14.28 -25.60
CA TYR A 485 -9.65 15.73 -25.69
C TYR A 485 -9.73 16.08 -27.18
N SER A 486 -10.92 16.37 -27.68
CA SER A 486 -11.08 17.24 -28.84
C SER A 486 -11.08 18.67 -28.32
N GLY A 487 -9.92 19.31 -28.42
CA GLY A 487 -9.89 20.77 -28.52
C GLY A 487 -10.61 21.14 -29.81
N ASP A 488 -11.67 21.93 -29.69
CA ASP A 488 -12.02 23.01 -30.61
C ASP A 488 -13.28 23.70 -30.10
N GLY A 489 -13.16 24.99 -29.85
CA GLY A 489 -14.23 25.82 -29.31
C GLY A 489 -13.78 27.25 -29.07
N HIS A 490 -13.03 27.82 -30.02
CA HIS A 490 -12.83 29.26 -30.07
C HIS A 490 -14.06 29.88 -30.73
N PRO A 491 -14.76 30.85 -30.10
CA PRO A 491 -15.89 31.51 -30.73
C PRO A 491 -15.35 32.49 -31.76
N ARG A 492 -15.58 32.21 -33.05
CA ARG A 492 -15.48 33.24 -34.09
C ARG A 492 -16.82 33.95 -34.18
N ASP A 493 -16.80 35.23 -33.83
CA ASP A 493 -17.69 36.23 -34.41
C ASP A 493 -17.67 36.09 -35.95
N GLN A 494 -18.84 36.11 -36.58
CA GLN A 494 -19.20 37.13 -37.58
C GLN A 494 -20.54 36.83 -38.26
N HIS A 495 -21.37 37.87 -38.24
CA HIS A 495 -22.35 38.29 -39.24
C HIS A 495 -23.46 37.34 -39.69
N GLY A 496 -24.67 37.69 -39.24
CA GLY A 496 -25.89 37.28 -39.91
C GLY A 496 -25.96 37.80 -41.34
N THR A 497 -26.60 37.01 -42.20
CA THR A 497 -27.34 37.54 -43.34
C THR A 497 -28.62 36.71 -43.53
N VAL A 498 -29.66 37.44 -43.90
CA VAL A 498 -31.07 37.13 -44.09
C VAL A 498 -31.34 36.25 -45.33
N ALA A 499 -32.48 35.54 -45.27
CA ALA A 499 -33.45 35.18 -46.34
C ALA A 499 -33.43 33.81 -47.05
N SER A 500 -34.67 33.28 -47.13
CA SER A 500 -35.33 32.42 -48.14
C SER A 500 -34.75 31.01 -48.35
N ASN A 501 -35.52 29.91 -48.36
CA ASN A 501 -36.92 29.66 -48.74
C ASN A 501 -37.58 28.64 -47.80
#